data_AF-A0A3G2E8P2-F1
#
_entry.id   AF-A0A3G2E8P2-F1
#
_cell.length_a   1.000
_cell.length_b   1.000
_cell.length_c   1.000
_cell.angle_alpha   90.00
_cell.angle_beta   90.00
_cell.angle_gamma   90.00
#
_symmetry.space_group_name_H-M   'P 1'
#
loop_
_entity.id
_entity.type
_entity.pdbx_description
1 polymer ?
#
loop_
_entity_poly.entity_id
_entity_poly.type
_entity_poly.pdbx_seq_one_letter_code
_entity_poly.pdbx_strand_id
1 'polypeptide(L)'
;MSKQYSVQQQNALTLAAIKQTAAWWRARPLPDALRQCAASHGVALDTAIMLDLQLAFPDLPLVCGKLLSADGRFIHFEMDLDDDLRPLPGSVAWDDISARVDLAAHKRGTGVGYGVLCKKVLQELNRGAP
;
A
#
# COMPACT_ATOMS: atom_id res chain seq x y z
N MET A 1 -9.38 28.12 -16.91
CA MET A 1 -7.91 28.17 -16.78
C MET A 1 -7.49 27.06 -15.84
N SER A 2 -6.81 26.03 -16.34
CA SER A 2 -6.32 24.89 -15.56
C SER A 2 -5.14 25.35 -14.70
N LYS A 3 -5.23 25.20 -13.37
CA LYS A 3 -4.11 25.50 -12.46
C LYS A 3 -3.02 24.45 -12.68
N GLN A 4 -1.93 24.83 -13.34
CA GLN A 4 -0.79 23.94 -13.57
C GLN A 4 0.11 23.95 -12.34
N TYR A 5 0.12 22.86 -11.58
CA TYR A 5 0.93 22.73 -10.36
C TYR A 5 2.41 22.58 -10.71
N SER A 6 3.27 23.24 -9.93
CA SER A 6 4.72 22.97 -9.96
C SER A 6 5.03 21.54 -9.51
N VAL A 7 6.16 21.00 -9.94
CA VAL A 7 6.63 19.65 -9.55
C VAL A 7 6.68 19.48 -8.02
N GLN A 8 7.07 20.52 -7.28
CA GLN A 8 7.08 20.49 -5.81
C GLN A 8 5.68 20.38 -5.22
N GLN A 9 4.71 21.12 -5.77
CA GLN A 9 3.31 21.04 -5.34
C GLN A 9 2.69 19.68 -5.67
N GLN A 10 3.02 19.11 -6.83
CA GLN A 10 2.57 17.75 -7.19
C GLN A 10 3.11 16.72 -6.20
N ASN A 11 4.41 16.74 -5.89
CA ASN A 11 5.00 15.84 -4.90
C ASN A 11 4.36 16.00 -3.52
N ALA A 12 4.09 17.24 -3.08
CA ALA A 12 3.44 17.52 -1.81
C ALA A 12 2.01 16.98 -1.75
N LEU A 13 1.23 17.14 -2.83
CA LEU A 13 -0.12 16.58 -2.94
C LEU A 13 -0.10 15.06 -2.92
N THR A 14 0.80 14.42 -3.69
CA THR A 14 0.95 12.97 -3.71
C THR A 14 1.36 12.44 -2.34
N LEU A 15 2.31 13.09 -1.66
CA LEU A 15 2.74 12.70 -0.32
C LEU A 15 1.60 12.82 0.70
N ALA A 16 0.83 13.91 0.66
CA ALA A 16 -0.33 14.10 1.53
C ALA A 16 -1.40 13.02 1.30
N ALA A 17 -1.67 12.67 0.04
CA ALA A 17 -2.61 11.61 -0.32
C ALA A 17 -2.15 10.23 0.20
N ILE A 18 -0.87 9.86 -0.01
CA ILE A 18 -0.31 8.60 0.50
C ILE A 18 -0.43 8.55 2.02
N LYS A 19 -0.07 9.65 2.71
CA LYS A 19 -0.15 9.74 4.18
C LYS A 19 -1.57 9.60 4.69
N GLN A 20 -2.53 10.24 4.03
CA GLN A 20 -3.95 10.15 4.38
C GLN A 20 -4.45 8.72 4.22
N THR A 21 -4.19 8.07 3.07
CA THR A 21 -4.60 6.68 2.82
C THR A 21 -3.95 5.71 3.83
N ALA A 22 -2.65 5.82 4.04
CA ALA A 22 -1.92 4.97 4.97
C ALA A 22 -2.45 5.10 6.41
N ALA A 23 -2.66 6.34 6.89
CA ALA A 23 -3.22 6.59 8.21
C ALA A 23 -4.67 6.08 8.33
N TRP A 24 -5.48 6.26 7.28
CA TRP A 24 -6.87 5.80 7.24
C TRP A 24 -6.98 4.28 7.42
N TRP A 25 -6.11 3.50 6.77
CA TRP A 25 -6.10 2.05 6.89
C TRP A 25 -5.51 1.58 8.21
N ARG A 26 -4.45 2.22 8.70
CA ARG A 26 -3.80 1.85 9.98
C ARG A 26 -4.72 2.03 11.19
N ALA A 27 -5.64 2.98 11.12
CA ALA A 27 -6.63 3.24 12.17
C ALA A 27 -7.85 2.30 12.12
N ARG A 28 -7.91 1.35 11.17
CA ARG A 28 -9.07 0.47 10.96
C ARG A 28 -8.66 -1.01 11.03
N PRO A 29 -9.58 -1.89 11.45
CA PRO A 29 -9.36 -3.32 11.32
C PRO A 29 -9.27 -3.70 9.85
N LEU A 30 -8.23 -4.44 9.49
CA LEU A 30 -8.09 -5.07 8.17
C LEU A 30 -8.84 -6.42 8.13
N PRO A 31 -9.07 -7.03 6.97
CA PRO A 31 -9.60 -8.39 6.90
C PRO A 31 -8.66 -9.41 7.56
N ASP A 32 -9.21 -10.43 8.25
CA ASP A 32 -8.41 -11.49 8.88
C ASP A 32 -7.60 -12.30 7.86
N ALA A 33 -8.19 -12.61 6.72
CA ALA A 33 -7.53 -13.25 5.59
C ALA A 33 -6.23 -12.53 5.20
N LEU A 34 -6.28 -11.19 5.08
CA LEU A 34 -5.12 -10.36 4.78
C LEU A 34 -4.08 -10.37 5.91
N ARG A 35 -4.52 -10.30 7.18
CA ARG A 35 -3.60 -10.39 8.34
C ARG A 35 -2.83 -11.70 8.35
N GLN A 36 -3.53 -12.81 8.17
CA GLN A 36 -2.94 -14.15 8.21
C GLN A 36 -1.99 -14.38 7.04
N CYS A 37 -2.39 -13.95 5.84
CA CYS A 37 -1.54 -13.99 4.65
C CYS A 37 -0.28 -13.13 4.82
N ALA A 38 -0.41 -11.88 5.28
CA ALA A 38 0.75 -11.03 5.52
C ALA A 38 1.72 -11.66 6.55
N ALA A 39 1.19 -12.22 7.63
CA ALA A 39 1.99 -12.87 8.66
C ALA A 39 2.72 -14.12 8.12
N SER A 40 2.09 -14.93 7.27
CA SER A 40 2.75 -16.11 6.67
C SER A 40 3.90 -15.73 5.73
N HIS A 41 3.83 -14.53 5.13
CA HIS A 41 4.91 -13.94 4.33
C HIS A 41 5.90 -13.08 5.12
N GLY A 42 5.80 -13.06 6.46
CA GLY A 42 6.71 -12.31 7.33
C GLY A 42 6.53 -10.79 7.28
N VAL A 43 5.35 -10.31 6.85
CA VAL A 43 5.01 -8.88 6.81
C VAL A 43 4.11 -8.50 7.98
N ALA A 44 4.61 -7.61 8.83
CA ALA A 44 3.87 -7.05 9.94
C ALA A 44 3.05 -5.83 9.48
N LEU A 45 1.71 -5.96 9.43
CA LEU A 45 0.82 -4.92 8.90
C LEU A 45 0.71 -3.68 9.79
N ASP A 46 1.05 -3.80 11.08
CA ASP A 46 1.11 -2.71 12.04
C ASP A 46 2.23 -1.72 11.75
N THR A 47 3.28 -2.13 11.04
CA THR A 47 4.46 -1.34 10.65
C THR A 47 4.58 -1.13 9.14
N ALA A 48 3.79 -1.86 8.34
CA ALA A 48 3.59 -1.59 6.92
C ALA A 48 2.65 -0.39 6.69
N ILE A 49 2.59 0.10 5.46
CA ILE A 49 1.55 1.01 5.01
C ILE A 49 0.75 0.39 3.88
N MET A 50 -0.58 0.49 3.98
CA MET A 50 -1.48 0.15 2.88
C MET A 50 -1.54 1.33 1.92
N LEU A 51 -1.19 1.11 0.66
CA LEU A 51 -1.23 2.11 -0.41
C LEU A 51 -2.58 2.11 -1.11
N ASP A 52 -3.19 0.93 -1.19
CA ASP A 52 -4.47 0.67 -1.84
C ASP A 52 -5.02 -0.65 -1.30
N LEU A 53 -6.32 -0.72 -1.05
CA LEU A 53 -7.02 -1.93 -0.64
C LEU A 53 -8.43 -1.86 -1.19
N GLN A 54 -8.78 -2.87 -1.98
CA GLN A 54 -10.08 -3.07 -2.58
C GLN A 54 -10.69 -4.32 -1.97
N LEU A 55 -11.94 -4.17 -1.54
CA LEU A 55 -12.77 -5.22 -0.98
C LEU A 55 -13.98 -5.34 -1.88
N ALA A 56 -14.08 -6.40 -2.69
CA ALA A 56 -15.25 -6.61 -3.53
C ALA A 56 -16.28 -7.47 -2.79
N PHE A 57 -17.54 -7.03 -2.80
CA PHE A 57 -18.73 -7.74 -2.32
C PHE A 57 -19.92 -7.29 -3.20
N PRO A 58 -20.93 -8.14 -3.52
CA PRO A 58 -21.20 -9.46 -2.95
C PRO A 58 -20.95 -10.68 -3.88
N ASP A 59 -20.81 -10.51 -5.19
CA ASP A 59 -20.81 -11.67 -6.12
C ASP A 59 -19.46 -12.40 -6.23
N LEU A 60 -18.36 -11.73 -5.88
CA LEU A 60 -17.02 -12.29 -5.83
C LEU A 60 -16.27 -11.67 -4.64
N PRO A 61 -16.24 -12.34 -3.48
CA PRO A 61 -15.56 -11.80 -2.30
C PRO A 61 -14.05 -11.81 -2.54
N LEU A 62 -13.49 -10.65 -2.91
CA LEU A 62 -12.09 -10.45 -3.27
C LEU A 62 -11.44 -9.47 -2.31
N VAL A 63 -10.22 -9.79 -1.89
CA VAL A 63 -9.34 -8.86 -1.18
C VAL A 63 -8.08 -8.66 -2.00
N CYS A 64 -7.90 -7.47 -2.57
CA CYS A 64 -6.71 -7.13 -3.34
C CYS A 64 -6.18 -5.74 -3.02
N GLY A 65 -4.90 -5.51 -3.27
CA GLY A 65 -4.29 -4.24 -2.95
C GLY A 65 -2.79 -4.20 -3.07
N LYS A 66 -2.23 -3.08 -2.60
CA LYS A 66 -0.79 -2.82 -2.59
C LYS A 66 -0.39 -2.33 -1.21
N LEU A 67 0.68 -2.90 -0.67
CA LEU A 67 1.29 -2.42 0.56
C LEU A 67 2.78 -2.18 0.37
N LEU A 68 3.34 -1.36 1.26
CA LEU A 68 4.77 -1.21 1.45
C LEU A 68 5.12 -1.74 2.84
N SER A 69 5.89 -2.82 2.91
CA SER A 69 6.35 -3.42 4.15
C SER A 69 7.40 -2.55 4.85
N ALA A 70 7.64 -2.80 6.14
CA ALA A 70 8.60 -2.05 6.95
C ALA A 70 10.05 -2.14 6.45
N ASP A 71 10.43 -3.25 5.81
CA ASP A 71 11.74 -3.45 5.15
C ASP A 71 11.83 -2.79 3.76
N GLY A 72 10.75 -2.15 3.30
CA GLY A 72 10.74 -1.34 2.08
C GLY A 72 10.41 -2.11 0.81
N ARG A 73 9.83 -3.31 0.91
CA ARG A 73 9.29 -4.08 -0.24
C ARG A 73 7.88 -3.64 -0.58
N PHE A 74 7.63 -3.42 -1.86
CA PHE A 74 6.28 -3.19 -2.39
C PHE A 74 5.67 -4.52 -2.76
N ILE A 75 4.54 -4.84 -2.14
CA ILE A 75 3.81 -6.08 -2.39
C ILE A 75 2.50 -5.75 -3.09
N HIS A 76 2.20 -6.49 -4.15
CA HIS A 76 0.85 -6.62 -4.68
C HIS A 76 0.26 -7.93 -4.16
N PHE A 77 -0.96 -7.89 -3.65
CA PHE A 77 -1.65 -9.09 -3.19
C PHE A 77 -3.07 -9.16 -3.76
N GLU A 78 -3.51 -10.38 -4.00
CA GLU A 78 -4.88 -10.71 -4.38
C GLU A 78 -5.25 -12.03 -3.70
N MET A 79 -6.47 -12.14 -3.20
CA MET A 79 -7.02 -13.40 -2.69
C MET A 79 -8.52 -13.41 -2.83
N ASP A 80 -9.03 -14.44 -3.50
CA ASP A 80 -10.44 -14.76 -3.49
C ASP A 80 -10.79 -15.42 -2.16
N LEU A 81 -11.94 -15.07 -1.60
CA LEU A 81 -12.45 -15.61 -0.35
C LEU A 81 -13.59 -16.61 -0.60
N ASP A 82 -13.80 -17.50 0.36
CA ASP A 82 -15.02 -18.30 0.45
C ASP A 82 -16.13 -17.54 1.22
N ASP A 83 -17.29 -18.19 1.37
CA ASP A 83 -18.43 -17.66 2.13
C ASP A 83 -18.12 -17.45 3.62
N ASP A 84 -17.09 -18.13 4.15
CA ASP A 84 -16.56 -17.96 5.51
C ASP A 84 -15.50 -16.84 5.61
N LEU A 85 -15.29 -16.07 4.53
CA LEU A 85 -14.28 -15.02 4.38
C LEU A 85 -12.83 -15.51 4.56
N ARG A 86 -12.57 -16.78 4.24
CA ARG A 86 -11.22 -17.38 4.25
C ARG A 86 -10.65 -17.41 2.83
N PRO A 87 -9.32 -17.29 2.66
CA PRO A 87 -8.71 -17.42 1.35
C PRO A 87 -9.00 -18.79 0.71
N LEU A 88 -9.47 -18.79 -0.54
CA LEU A 88 -9.62 -20.01 -1.31
C LEU A 88 -8.25 -20.66 -1.56
N PRO A 89 -8.12 -21.99 -1.41
CA PRO A 89 -6.86 -22.68 -1.68
C PRO A 89 -6.37 -22.41 -3.10
N GLY A 90 -5.16 -21.86 -3.22
CA GLY A 90 -4.52 -21.56 -4.51
C GLY A 90 -4.91 -20.22 -5.16
N SER A 91 -5.80 -19.41 -4.56
CA SER A 91 -6.16 -18.08 -5.09
C SER A 91 -5.20 -16.95 -4.65
N VAL A 92 -4.38 -17.21 -3.63
CA VAL A 92 -3.53 -16.18 -3.02
C VAL A 92 -2.36 -15.85 -3.93
N ALA A 93 -2.34 -14.62 -4.45
CA ALA A 93 -1.19 -13.98 -5.07
C ALA A 93 -0.51 -13.05 -4.05
N TRP A 94 0.82 -13.14 -3.95
CA TRP A 94 1.65 -12.29 -3.10
C TRP A 94 2.97 -11.98 -3.79
N ASP A 95 2.99 -10.91 -4.58
CA ASP A 95 4.09 -10.58 -5.49
C ASP A 95 4.91 -9.41 -4.98
N ASP A 96 6.24 -9.58 -4.92
CA ASP A 96 7.15 -8.45 -4.77
C ASP A 96 7.25 -7.67 -6.08
N ILE A 97 6.62 -6.49 -6.09
CA ILE A 97 6.60 -5.57 -7.21
C ILE A 97 7.63 -4.44 -7.07
N SER A 98 8.56 -4.52 -6.11
CA SER A 98 9.53 -3.45 -5.84
C SER A 98 10.35 -3.05 -7.07
N ALA A 99 10.69 -4.02 -7.92
CA ALA A 99 11.43 -3.78 -9.17
C ALA A 99 10.62 -2.96 -10.21
N ARG A 100 9.29 -2.93 -10.08
CA ARG A 100 8.37 -2.18 -10.96
C ARG A 100 8.06 -0.79 -10.43
N VAL A 101 8.42 -0.49 -9.18
CA VAL A 101 8.14 0.80 -8.54
C VAL A 101 9.26 1.79 -8.80
N ASP A 102 8.89 3.01 -9.18
CA ASP A 102 9.84 4.09 -9.41
C ASP A 102 10.48 4.57 -8.10
N LEU A 103 11.74 4.18 -7.90
CA LEU A 103 12.58 4.56 -6.77
C LEU A 103 13.56 5.70 -7.10
N ALA A 104 13.41 6.37 -8.25
CA ALA A 104 14.32 7.45 -8.62
C ALA A 104 14.16 8.65 -7.66
N ALA A 105 15.23 9.00 -6.96
CA ALA A 105 15.26 10.16 -6.07
C ALA A 105 15.13 11.50 -6.83
N HIS A 106 15.43 11.53 -8.13
CA HIS A 106 15.32 12.71 -8.96
C HIS A 106 15.05 12.34 -10.43
N LYS A 107 13.91 12.78 -10.96
CA LYS A 107 13.55 12.74 -12.39
C LYS A 107 13.33 14.14 -12.93
N ARG A 108 14.05 14.48 -13.98
CA ARG A 108 13.94 15.77 -14.66
C ARG A 108 12.52 15.92 -15.21
N GLY A 109 11.79 16.94 -14.76
CA GLY A 109 10.44 17.27 -15.22
C GLY A 109 9.27 16.65 -14.43
N THR A 110 9.49 15.63 -13.60
CA THR A 110 8.44 14.95 -12.80
C THR A 110 8.70 14.96 -11.31
N GLY A 111 9.94 15.21 -10.86
CA GLY A 111 10.27 15.31 -9.44
C GLY A 111 10.78 14.01 -8.85
N VAL A 112 10.17 13.56 -7.75
CA VAL A 112 10.64 12.42 -6.95
C VAL A 112 9.76 11.21 -7.27
N GLY A 113 10.36 10.03 -7.46
CA GLY A 113 9.62 8.80 -7.76
C GLY A 113 8.62 8.44 -6.66
N TYR A 114 7.49 7.85 -7.07
CA TYR A 114 6.40 7.48 -6.16
C TYR A 114 6.87 6.59 -5.00
N GLY A 115 7.77 5.65 -5.25
CA GLY A 115 8.28 4.75 -4.22
C GLY A 115 9.13 5.47 -3.15
N VAL A 116 9.82 6.55 -3.52
CA VAL A 116 10.56 7.39 -2.56
C VAL A 116 9.58 8.14 -1.65
N LEU A 117 8.48 8.67 -2.19
CA LEU A 117 7.43 9.31 -1.39
C LEU A 117 6.77 8.31 -0.43
N CYS A 118 6.47 7.09 -0.88
CA CYS A 118 5.92 6.03 -0.03
C CYS A 118 6.87 5.66 1.13
N LYS A 119 8.16 5.48 0.84
CA LYS A 119 9.17 5.20 1.89
C LYS A 119 9.28 6.33 2.90
N LYS A 120 9.16 7.59 2.47
CA LYS A 120 9.13 8.74 3.38
C LYS A 120 7.91 8.68 4.30
N VAL A 121 6.72 8.41 3.77
CA VAL A 121 5.49 8.28 4.59
C VAL A 121 5.59 7.12 5.58
N LEU A 122 6.12 5.97 5.15
CA LEU A 122 6.36 4.82 6.02
C LEU A 122 7.23 5.22 7.23
N GLN A 123 8.35 5.90 6.98
CA GLN A 123 9.25 6.37 8.04
C GLN A 123 8.57 7.37 8.98
N GLU A 124 7.81 8.33 8.44
CA GLU A 124 7.08 9.32 9.25
C GLU A 124 6.04 8.65 10.17
N LEU A 125 5.24 7.72 9.63
CA LEU A 125 4.21 7.04 10.41
C LEU A 125 4.80 6.10 11.46
N ASN A 126 5.91 5.43 11.16
CA ASN A 126 6.55 4.53 12.12
C ASN A 126 7.33 5.28 13.21
N ARG A 127 7.78 6.52 12.95
CA ARG A 127 8.40 7.40 13.97
C ARG A 127 7.39 8.09 14.89
N GLY A 128 6.17 8.31 14.40
CA GLY A 128 5.07 8.93 15.14
C GLY A 128 4.14 7.93 15.83
N ALA A 129 4.39 6.62 15.68
CA ALA A 129 3.70 5.60 16.46
C ALA A 129 4.19 5.64 17.92
N PRO A 130 3.29 5.64 18.91
CA PRO A 130 3.65 5.68 20.34
C PRO A 130 4.46 4.48 20.79
#